data_AF-A0A5C9AG48-F1
#
_entry.id   AF-A0A5C9AG48-F1
#
_cell.length_a   1.000
_cell.length_b   1.000
_cell.length_c   1.000
_cell.angle_alpha   90.00
_cell.angle_beta   90.00
_cell.angle_gamma   90.00
#
_symmetry.space_group_name_H-M   'P 1'
#
loop_
_entity.id
_entity.type
_entity.pdbx_description
1 polymer ?
#
loop_
_entity_poly.entity_id
_entity_poly.type
_entity_poly.pdbx_seq_one_letter_code
_entity_poly.pdbx_strand_id
1 'polypeptide(L)'
;VWKHFGRVAPHGKEWKWMMENVLGVPARRTHQFELQSVRRNTFPYRCKCQEHQLTVRRHNRVVRGEAVYRCVHCGEQLVAK
;
A
#
# COMPACT_ATOMS: atom_id res chain seq x y z
N VAL A 1 18.88 -0.73 -15.18
CA VAL A 1 18.01 -0.84 -16.37
C VAL A 1 17.95 0.48 -17.16
N TRP A 2 17.43 1.58 -16.59
CA TRP A 2 17.30 2.87 -17.30
C TRP A 2 18.58 3.38 -17.97
N LYS A 3 19.73 3.35 -17.26
CA LYS A 3 21.01 3.83 -17.79
C LYS A 3 21.44 3.12 -19.09
N HIS A 4 20.98 1.90 -19.32
CA HIS A 4 21.34 1.10 -20.50
C HIS A 4 20.24 1.06 -21.56
N PHE A 5 18.96 1.06 -21.16
CA PHE A 5 17.82 0.88 -22.06
C PHE A 5 16.94 2.13 -22.24
N GLY A 6 17.23 3.23 -21.53
CA GLY A 6 16.41 4.44 -21.54
C GLY A 6 15.02 4.22 -20.94
N ARG A 7 14.01 4.92 -21.49
CA ARG A 7 12.62 4.87 -21.01
C ARG A 7 11.93 3.59 -21.50
N VAL A 8 11.94 2.57 -20.64
CA VAL A 8 11.23 1.30 -20.84
C VAL A 8 10.26 1.03 -19.69
N ALA A 9 9.40 0.01 -19.84
CA ALA A 9 8.50 -0.39 -18.76
C ALA A 9 9.30 -0.83 -17.52
N PRO A 10 8.96 -0.39 -16.29
CA PRO A 10 9.75 -0.65 -15.08
C PRO A 10 10.03 -2.14 -14.80
N HIS A 11 9.11 -3.02 -15.20
CA HIS A 11 9.23 -4.47 -15.07
C HIS A 11 9.00 -5.19 -16.41
N GLY A 12 9.49 -4.59 -17.50
CA GLY A 12 9.40 -5.11 -18.88
C GLY A 12 10.48 -6.16 -19.23
N LYS A 13 10.66 -6.42 -20.53
CA LYS A 13 11.60 -7.42 -21.05
C LYS A 13 13.05 -7.14 -20.63
N GLU A 14 13.44 -5.88 -20.58
CA GLU A 14 14.78 -5.43 -20.20
C GLU A 14 15.06 -5.66 -18.72
N TRP A 15 14.05 -5.40 -17.87
CA TRP A 15 14.13 -5.73 -16.46
C TRP A 15 14.20 -7.24 -16.25
N LYS A 16 13.34 -8.01 -16.94
CA LYS A 16 13.36 -9.47 -16.87
C LYS A 16 14.72 -10.04 -17.26
N TRP A 17 15.29 -9.56 -18.36
CA TRP A 17 16.62 -9.94 -18.82
C TRP A 17 17.69 -9.64 -17.78
N MET A 18 17.67 -8.44 -17.17
CA MET A 18 18.60 -8.09 -16.10
C MET A 18 18.47 -9.04 -14.89
N MET A 19 17.24 -9.31 -14.43
CA MET A 19 17.03 -10.17 -13.27
C MET A 19 17.55 -11.60 -13.53
N GLU A 20 17.23 -12.17 -14.68
CA GLU A 20 17.52 -13.58 -14.98
C GLU A 20 18.96 -13.80 -15.47
N ASN A 21 19.48 -12.92 -16.32
CA ASN A 21 20.76 -13.14 -17.02
C ASN A 21 21.93 -12.41 -16.37
N VAL A 22 21.68 -11.28 -15.69
CA VAL A 22 22.74 -10.51 -15.02
C VAL A 22 22.78 -10.84 -13.53
N LEU A 23 21.62 -10.86 -12.86
CA LEU A 23 21.53 -11.11 -11.43
C LEU A 23 21.31 -12.59 -11.08
N GLY A 24 20.99 -13.44 -12.05
CA GLY A 24 20.81 -14.88 -11.84
C GLY A 24 19.62 -15.24 -10.94
N VAL A 25 18.62 -14.36 -10.81
CA VAL A 25 17.44 -14.58 -9.97
C VAL A 25 16.17 -14.60 -10.81
N PRO A 26 15.13 -15.35 -10.39
CA PRO A 26 13.84 -15.32 -11.08
C PRO A 26 13.26 -13.90 -11.12
N ALA A 27 12.81 -13.47 -12.30
CA ALA A 27 12.19 -12.17 -12.50
C ALA A 27 10.76 -12.09 -11.93
N ARG A 28 10.63 -12.20 -10.59
CA ARG A 28 9.36 -12.06 -9.87
C ARG A 28 9.13 -10.60 -9.50
N ARG A 29 8.06 -10.02 -10.04
CA ARG A 29 7.66 -8.63 -9.75
C ARG A 29 7.27 -8.42 -8.29
N THR A 30 6.77 -9.46 -7.64
CA THR A 30 6.33 -9.44 -6.25
C THR A 30 7.18 -10.39 -5.42
N HIS A 31 7.60 -9.92 -4.25
CA HIS A 31 8.21 -10.76 -3.22
C HIS A 31 7.13 -11.49 -2.42
N GLN A 32 7.49 -12.62 -1.82
CA GLN A 32 6.65 -13.38 -0.90
C GLN A 32 7.26 -13.34 0.51
N PHE A 33 7.52 -12.12 1.01
CA PHE A 33 8.00 -11.95 2.37
C PHE A 33 6.88 -12.21 3.38
N GLU A 34 7.25 -12.76 4.53
CA GLU A 34 6.33 -12.86 5.66
C GLU A 34 5.94 -11.46 6.13
N LEU A 35 4.64 -11.19 6.23
CA LEU A 35 4.13 -9.88 6.61
C LEU A 35 3.72 -9.78 8.08
N GLN A 36 3.89 -10.84 8.88
CA GLN A 36 3.41 -10.89 10.28
C GLN A 36 4.03 -9.79 11.13
N SER A 37 5.35 -9.62 11.07
CA SER A 37 6.10 -8.59 11.80
C SER A 37 5.79 -7.16 11.35
N VAL A 38 5.25 -6.99 10.15
CA VAL A 38 4.85 -5.69 9.57
C VAL A 38 3.34 -5.51 9.48
N ARG A 39 2.55 -6.40 10.10
CA ARG A 39 1.10 -6.26 10.16
C ARG A 39 0.77 -4.92 10.76
N ARG A 40 -0.02 -4.14 10.01
CA ARG A 40 -0.30 -2.75 10.35
C ARG A 40 -1.19 -2.73 11.58
N ASN A 41 -0.77 -2.01 12.62
CA ASN A 41 -1.69 -1.55 13.65
C ASN A 41 -2.82 -0.79 12.96
N THR A 42 -4.05 -1.20 13.23
CA THR A 42 -5.24 -0.53 12.72
C THR A 42 -6.09 -0.05 13.88
N PHE A 43 -6.76 1.07 13.66
CA PHE A 43 -7.58 1.74 14.66
C PHE A 43 -9.04 1.62 14.22
N PRO A 44 -9.95 1.13 15.09
CA PRO A 44 -11.35 0.98 14.76
C PRO A 44 -12.06 2.33 14.70
N TYR A 45 -12.82 2.54 13.63
CA TYR A 45 -13.71 3.67 13.39
C TYR A 45 -15.09 3.16 12.99
N ARG A 46 -16.13 3.97 13.18
CA ARG A 46 -17.52 3.62 12.81
C ARG A 46 -18.23 4.74 12.05
N CYS A 47 -19.14 4.35 11.16
CA CYS A 47 -20.25 5.15 10.63
C CYS A 47 -21.56 4.60 11.22
N LYS A 48 -22.73 5.14 10.83
CA LYS A 48 -24.03 4.47 11.07
C LYS A 48 -24.17 3.08 10.45
N CYS A 49 -23.27 2.72 9.54
CA CYS A 49 -23.45 1.65 8.58
C CYS A 49 -22.58 0.40 8.82
N GLN A 50 -21.37 0.58 9.36
CA GLN A 50 -20.38 -0.48 9.57
C GLN A 50 -19.18 0.03 10.37
N GLU A 51 -18.29 -0.90 10.73
CA GLU A 51 -16.97 -0.61 11.29
C GLU A 51 -15.89 -0.57 10.19
N HIS A 52 -14.85 0.21 10.45
CA HIS A 52 -13.73 0.45 9.54
C HIS A 52 -12.40 0.39 10.30
N GLN A 53 -11.40 -0.22 9.68
CA GLN A 53 -10.04 -0.25 10.22
C GLN A 53 -9.19 0.81 9.52
N LEU A 54 -8.90 1.92 10.21
CA LEU A 54 -7.99 2.94 9.70
C LEU A 54 -6.53 2.57 9.99
N THR A 55 -5.64 2.81 9.02
CA THR A 55 -4.19 2.67 9.23
C THR A 55 -3.69 3.75 10.19
N VAL A 56 -2.56 3.49 10.86
CA VAL A 56 -1.88 4.48 11.74
C VAL A 56 -1.75 5.86 11.07
N ARG A 57 -1.39 5.90 9.78
CA ARG A 57 -1.26 7.17 9.05
C ARG A 57 -2.58 7.92 8.96
N ARG A 58 -3.69 7.23 8.64
CA ARG A 58 -5.02 7.85 8.56
C ARG A 58 -5.50 8.28 9.95
N HIS A 59 -5.35 7.42 10.95
CA HIS A 59 -5.66 7.76 12.34
C HIS A 59 -4.92 9.01 12.81
N ASN A 60 -3.60 9.08 12.61
CA ASN A 60 -2.79 10.24 13.00
C ASN A 60 -3.15 11.53 12.25
N ARG A 61 -3.69 11.45 11.03
CA ARG A 61 -4.22 12.63 10.34
C ARG A 61 -5.54 13.10 10.94
N VAL A 62 -6.41 12.19 11.38
CA VAL A 62 -7.63 12.54 12.12
C VAL A 62 -7.28 13.19 13.46
N VAL A 63 -6.38 12.58 14.24
CA VAL A 63 -5.94 13.09 15.55
C VAL A 63 -5.32 14.48 15.45
N ARG A 64 -4.55 14.75 14.38
CA ARG A 64 -3.97 16.08 14.12
C ARG A 64 -4.95 17.07 13.49
N GLY A 65 -6.20 16.69 13.25
CA GLY A 65 -7.19 17.55 12.58
C GLY A 65 -6.91 17.83 11.09
N GLU A 66 -5.99 17.11 10.47
CA GLU A 66 -5.57 17.32 9.07
C GLU A 66 -6.48 16.64 8.04
N ALA A 67 -7.32 15.69 8.48
CA ALA A 67 -8.21 14.97 7.60
C ALA A 67 -9.47 14.49 8.31
N VAL A 68 -10.59 14.56 7.60
CA VAL A 68 -11.84 13.91 7.94
C VAL A 68 -12.12 12.84 6.90
N TYR A 69 -12.27 11.59 7.34
CA TYR A 69 -12.60 10.47 6.46
C TYR A 69 -14.11 10.21 6.46
N ARG A 70 -14.65 9.82 5.31
CA ARG A 70 -16.06 9.46 5.12
C ARG A 70 -16.18 8.04 4.61
N CYS A 71 -17.24 7.35 5.00
CA CYS A 71 -17.57 6.03 4.50
C CYS A 71 -17.98 6.11 3.01
N VAL A 72 -17.44 5.21 2.20
CA VAL A 72 -17.78 5.14 0.76
C VAL A 72 -19.20 4.61 0.51
N HIS A 73 -19.80 3.90 1.47
CA HIS A 73 -21.14 3.34 1.35
C HIS A 73 -22.23 4.33 1.74
N CYS A 74 -22.08 5.06 2.86
CA CYS A 74 -23.13 5.95 3.36
C CYS A 74 -22.76 7.44 3.34
N GLY A 75 -21.51 7.81 3.01
CA GLY A 75 -21.04 9.19 2.98
C GLY A 75 -20.80 9.83 4.35
N GLU A 76 -21.14 9.16 5.45
CA GLU A 76 -20.97 9.70 6.79
C GLU A 76 -19.52 9.75 7.24
N GLN A 77 -19.24 10.72 8.11
CA GLN A 77 -17.95 10.86 8.74
C GLN A 77 -17.65 9.65 9.62
N LEU A 78 -16.43 9.13 9.48
CA LEU A 78 -15.90 8.11 10.35
C LEU A 78 -15.53 8.72 11.70
N VAL A 79 -16.11 8.18 12.78
CA VAL A 79 -15.77 8.56 14.16
C VAL A 79 -14.97 7.44 14.81
N ALA A 80 -14.00 7.78 15.66
CA ALA A 80 -13.26 6.78 16.43
C ALA A 80 -14.26 5.98 17.29
N LYS A 81 -14.10 4.66 17.33
CA LYS A 81 -14.92 3.79 18.18
C LYS A 81 -14.56 3.98 19.64
#